data_AF-A0A455U3J2-F1
#
_entry.id   AF-A0A455U3J2-F1
#
_cell.length_a   1.000
_cell.length_b   1.000
_cell.length_c   1.000
_cell.angle_alpha   90.00
_cell.angle_beta   90.00
_cell.angle_gamma   90.00
#
_symmetry.space_group_name_H-M   'P 1'
#
loop_
_entity.id
_entity.type
_entity.pdbx_description
1 polymer ?
#
loop_
_entity_poly.entity_id
_entity_poly.type
_entity_poly.pdbx_seq_one_letter_code
_entity_poly.pdbx_strand_id
1 'polypeptide(L)' 'MLERALAQPDLDVECIERADVALTRLLESPPDVLVTDIRMPGIDGLDLMARVREAHPTCR' A
#
# COMPACT_ATOMS: atom_id res chain seq x y z
N MET A 1 7.10 10.60 -9.57
CA MET A 1 8.32 11.12 -8.88
C MET A 1 8.70 10.28 -7.67
N LEU A 2 7.76 9.80 -6.86
CA LEU A 2 8.04 8.98 -5.67
C LEU A 2 8.73 7.64 -6.00
N GLU A 3 8.28 6.94 -7.04
CA GLU A 3 8.86 5.67 -7.49
C GLU A 3 10.36 5.78 -7.78
N ARG A 4 10.79 6.82 -8.51
CA ARG A 4 12.22 7.05 -8.80
C ARG A 4 13.05 7.43 -7.59
N ALA A 5 12.42 7.96 -6.54
CA ALA A 5 13.09 8.29 -5.28
C ALA A 5 13.26 7.04 -4.39
N LEU A 6 12.38 6.06 -4.54
CA LEU A 6 12.40 4.79 -3.80
C LEU A 6 13.09 3.65 -4.56
N ALA A 7 13.33 3.82 -5.86
CA ALA A 7 14.04 2.87 -6.71
C ALA A 7 15.53 2.78 -6.34
N GLN A 8 15.81 2.09 -5.24
CA GLN A 8 17.13 1.58 -4.89
C GLN A 8 17.25 0.14 -5.38
N PRO A 9 18.45 -0.34 -5.74
CA PRO A 9 18.64 -1.70 -6.26
C PRO A 9 18.18 -2.80 -5.30
N ASP A 10 18.03 -2.49 -4.02
CA ASP A 10 17.63 -3.44 -2.97
C ASP A 10 16.15 -3.32 -2.57
N LEU A 11 15.39 -2.44 -3.23
CA LEU A 11 13.97 -2.21 -2.96
C LEU A 11 13.12 -2.58 -4.19
N ASP A 12 12.21 -3.52 -4.02
CA ASP A 12 11.14 -3.77 -4.99
C ASP A 12 10.00 -2.79 -4.70
N VAL A 13 9.67 -1.95 -5.67
CA VAL A 13 8.72 -0.84 -5.52
C VAL A 13 7.60 -1.00 -6.53
N GLU A 14 6.38 -1.20 -6.04
CA GLU A 14 5.16 -1.21 -6.85
C GLU A 14 4.34 0.05 -6.58
N CYS A 15 4.00 0.79 -7.64
CA CYS A 15 3.13 1.97 -7.55
C CYS A 15 1.72 1.62 -8.02
N ILE A 16 0.73 1.81 -7.15
CA ILE A 16 -0.68 1.52 -7.44
C ILE A 16 -1.50 2.78 -7.25
N GLU A 17 -2.18 3.21 -8.31
CA GLU A 17 -2.97 4.46 -8.31
C GLU A 17 -4.40 4.29 -7.77
N ARG A 18 -4.85 3.04 -7.59
CA ARG A 18 -6.20 2.73 -7.12
C ARG A 18 -6.19 1.87 -5.85
N ALA A 19 -6.91 2.32 -4.84
CA ALA A 19 -6.97 1.66 -3.54
C ALA A 19 -7.62 0.26 -3.56
N ASP A 20 -8.54 -0.01 -4.49
CA ASP A 20 -9.15 -1.33 -4.66
C ASP A 20 -8.14 -2.37 -5.17
N VAL A 21 -7.34 -2.00 -6.16
CA VAL A 21 -6.25 -2.83 -6.66
C VAL A 21 -5.17 -3.01 -5.60
N ALA A 22 -4.85 -1.95 -4.85
CA ALA A 22 -3.86 -2.00 -3.78
C ALA A 22 -4.26 -3.00 -2.70
N LEU A 23 -5.54 -2.99 -2.28
CA LEU A 23 -6.03 -3.93 -1.27
C LEU A 23 -5.89 -5.39 -1.73
N THR A 24 -6.28 -5.71 -2.96
CA THR A 24 -6.13 -7.07 -3.50
C THR A 24 -4.67 -7.51 -3.51
N ARG A 25 -3.76 -6.63 -3.96
CA ARG A 25 -2.31 -6.92 -4.00
C ARG A 25 -1.71 -7.11 -2.61
N LEU A 26 -2.11 -6.28 -1.64
CA LEU A 26 -1.71 -6.42 -0.24
C LEU A 26 -2.11 -7.76 0.37
N LEU A 27 -3.24 -8.34 -0.06
CA LEU A 27 -3.71 -9.63 0.43
C LEU A 27 -3.02 -10.82 -0.27
N GLU A 28 -2.73 -10.68 -1.58
CA GLU A 28 -2.05 -11.73 -2.35
C GLU A 28 -0.55 -11.80 -2.04
N SER A 29 0.10 -10.64 -1.89
CA SER A 29 1.53 -10.49 -1.66
C SER A 29 1.79 -9.28 -0.76
N PRO A 30 1.76 -9.46 0.58
CA PRO A 30 1.92 -8.36 1.51
C PRO A 30 3.33 -7.77 1.41
N PRO A 31 3.47 -6.45 1.17
CA PRO A 31 4.77 -5.79 1.17
C PRO A 31 5.30 -5.60 2.59
N ASP A 32 6.62 -5.41 2.72
CA ASP A 32 7.24 -5.06 4.01
C ASP A 32 6.88 -3.65 4.47
N VAL A 33 6.67 -2.73 3.51
CA VAL A 33 6.33 -1.32 3.78
C VAL A 33 5.24 -0.86 2.81
N LEU A 34 4.17 -0.29 3.36
CA LEU A 34 3.11 0.38 2.60
C LEU A 34 3.24 1.90 2.74
N VAL A 35 3.33 2.59 1.60
CA VAL A 35 3.26 4.06 1.55
C VAL A 35 1.99 4.45 0.81
N THR A 36 1.12 5.22 1.46
CA THR A 36 -0.15 5.65 0.90
C THR A 36 -0.39 7.13 1.19
N ASP A 37 -1.04 7.84 0.27
CA ASP A 37 -1.49 9.21 0.53
C ASP A 37 -2.73 9.15 1.42
N ILE A 38 -2.79 10.03 2.42
CA ILE A 38 -3.94 10.12 3.32
C ILE A 38 -5.17 10.59 2.54
N ARG A 39 -5.01 11.46 1.53
CA ARG A 39 -6.12 12.01 0.77
C ARG A 39 -6.12 11.50 -0.66
N MET A 40 -6.84 10.41 -0.88
CA MET A 40 -7.11 9.85 -2.21
C MET A 40 -8.60 9.92 -2.55
N PRO A 41 -8.97 10.07 -3.83
CA PRO A 41 -10.35 9.92 -4.26
C PRO A 41 -10.82 8.45 -4.11
N GLY A 42 -11.95 8.25 -3.44
CA GLY A 42 -12.49 6.91 -3.19
C GLY A 42 -12.18 6.43 -1.78
N ILE A 43 -11.38 5.35 -1.67
CA ILE A 43 -10.91 4.82 -0.39
C ILE A 43 -9.66 5.60 -0.02
N ASP A 44 -9.68 6.24 1.15
CA ASP A 44 -8.55 7.01 1.63
C ASP A 44 -7.47 6.11 2.28
N GLY A 45 -6.30 6.68 2.56
CA GLY A 45 -5.18 5.91 3.13
C GLY A 45 -5.46 5.33 4.52
N LEU A 46 -6.37 5.95 5.29
CA LEU A 46 -6.74 5.50 6.63
C LEU A 46 -7.70 4.31 6.55
N ASP A 47 -8.68 4.36 5.66
CA ASP A 47 -9.60 3.27 5.37
C ASP A 47 -8.85 2.05 4.82
N LEU A 48 -7.85 2.27 3.96
CA LEU A 48 -6.96 1.21 3.47
C LEU A 48 -6.20 0.57 4.64
N MET A 49 -5.57 1.36 5.51
CA MET A 49 -4.88 0.85 6.70
C MET A 49 -5.83 0.07 7.63
N ALA A 50 -7.05 0.57 7.83
CA ALA A 50 -8.03 -0.11 8.68
C ALA A 50 -8.36 -1.52 8.13
N ARG A 51 -8.60 -1.63 6.83
CA ARG A 51 -8.85 -2.91 6.15
C ARG A 51 -7.66 -3.85 6.17
N VAL A 52 -6.46 -3.32 5.95
CA VAL A 52 -5.22 -4.13 6.03
C VAL A 52 -5.02 -4.68 7.43
N ARG A 53 -5.24 -3.87 8.48
CA ARG A 53 -5.15 -4.34 9.88
C ARG A 53 -6.22 -5.37 10.24
N GLU A 54 -7.41 -5.26 9.65
CA GLU A 54 -8.48 -6.22 9.86
C GLU A 54 -8.19 -7.55 9.15
N ALA A 55 -7.62 -7.50 7.95
CA ALA A 55 -7.24 -8.68 7.18
C ALA A 55 -5.94 -9.36 7.67
N HIS A 56 -4.99 -8.57 8.20
CA HIS A 56 -3.70 -9.04 8.72
C HIS A 56 -3.44 -8.46 10.12
N PRO A 57 -3.90 -9.14 11.20
CA PRO A 57 -3.73 -8.69 12.58
C PRO A 57 -2.27 -8.61 13.05
N THR A 58 -1.35 -9.26 12.33
CA THR A 58 0.09 -9.31 12.62
C THR A 58 0.87 -8.14 12.00
N CYS A 59 0.30 -7.42 11.03
CA CYS A 59 0.86 -6.16 10.54
C CYS A 59 0.51 -5.06 11.56
N ARG A 60 1.48 -4.70 12.40
CA ARG A 60 1.31 -3.72 13.49
C ARG A 60 1.96 -2.39 13.15
#